data_AF-A0ABD1IWN0-F1
#
_entry.id   AF-A0ABD1IWN0-F1
#
_cell.length_a   1.000
_cell.length_b   1.000
_cell.length_c   1.000
_cell.angle_alpha   90.00
_cell.angle_beta   90.00
_cell.angle_gamma   90.00
#
_symmetry.space_group_name_H-M   'P 1'
#
loop_
_entity.id
_entity.type
_entity.pdbx_description
1 polymer ?
#
loop_
_entity_poly.entity_id
_entity_poly.type
_entity_poly.pdbx_seq_one_letter_code
_entity_poly.pdbx_strand_id
1 'polypeptide(L)'
;MNTVFAGQGHYTRKVHLGFKFDFKDLVKTLEGNLPDHKKDALMLSLPVYSIQSLKKKYSTFQKAVWAVAVVSAGIATAPVPGLSPACDIAMVTSFLTKCYFSFGLNDNALRKLSERVDKPILEAVKESKLVQAIASKSLLPAKMAARLGAAGVIEALFSLVPLAGSLTAAGVSFVTTRSVLQEGLDELYRVAKMVIEMAELE
;
A
#
# COMPACT_ATOMS: atom_id res chain seq x y z
N MET A 1 10.23 -67.95 -37.62
CA MET A 1 9.63 -67.54 -38.91
C MET A 1 8.58 -66.48 -38.63
N ASN A 2 8.72 -65.34 -39.30
CA ASN A 2 7.81 -64.18 -39.28
C ASN A 2 6.40 -64.52 -39.82
N THR A 3 5.37 -63.82 -39.34
CA THR A 3 4.54 -62.80 -40.06
C THR A 3 3.25 -62.50 -39.25
N VAL A 4 2.99 -61.33 -38.65
CA VAL A 4 2.65 -59.93 -39.05
C VAL A 4 1.16 -59.67 -39.39
N PHE A 5 0.61 -58.59 -38.77
CA PHE A 5 -0.56 -57.72 -39.07
C PHE A 5 -1.95 -58.15 -38.50
N ALA A 6 -2.84 -57.29 -37.99
CA ALA A 6 -2.91 -55.84 -37.72
C ALA A 6 -4.22 -55.52 -36.94
N GLY A 7 -4.31 -54.33 -36.31
CA GLY A 7 -5.57 -53.71 -35.87
C GLY A 7 -5.57 -53.26 -34.39
N GLN A 8 -4.90 -52.17 -34.01
CA GLN A 8 -5.43 -50.79 -33.95
C GLN A 8 -6.81 -50.65 -33.27
N GLY A 9 -6.77 -50.16 -32.03
CA GLY A 9 -7.93 -49.74 -31.23
C GLY A 9 -7.48 -48.70 -30.20
N HIS A 10 -7.33 -47.46 -30.66
CA HIS A 10 -7.05 -46.28 -29.85
C HIS A 10 -8.07 -46.10 -28.71
N TYR A 11 -7.60 -45.94 -27.47
CA TYR A 11 -8.32 -45.17 -26.46
C TYR A 11 -7.37 -44.25 -25.69
N THR A 12 -6.88 -43.20 -26.37
CA THR A 12 -6.27 -42.04 -25.71
C THR A 12 -7.38 -41.16 -25.16
N ARG A 13 -7.74 -41.30 -23.88
CA ARG A 13 -8.50 -40.25 -23.19
C ARG A 13 -7.53 -39.18 -22.72
N LYS A 14 -7.30 -38.19 -23.59
CA LYS A 14 -6.70 -36.90 -23.25
C LYS A 14 -7.65 -36.22 -22.26
N VAL A 15 -7.36 -36.29 -20.96
CA VAL A 15 -7.94 -35.38 -19.97
C VAL A 15 -7.29 -34.02 -20.17
N HIS A 16 -7.90 -33.19 -21.01
CA HIS A 16 -7.62 -31.77 -21.07
C HIS A 16 -8.36 -31.10 -19.90
N LEU A 17 -7.85 -31.27 -18.67
CA LEU A 17 -8.26 -30.51 -17.50
C LEU A 17 -7.61 -29.12 -17.57
N GLY A 18 -8.16 -28.28 -18.44
CA GLY A 18 -7.86 -26.85 -18.47
C GLY A 18 -8.58 -26.12 -17.34
N PHE A 19 -8.29 -26.44 -16.08
CA PHE A 19 -8.71 -25.60 -14.95
C PHE A 19 -7.78 -24.39 -14.86
N LYS A 20 -8.01 -23.39 -15.73
CA LYS A 20 -7.58 -22.02 -15.42
C LYS A 20 -8.55 -21.48 -14.37
N PHE A 21 -8.26 -21.78 -13.11
CA PHE A 21 -8.99 -21.20 -12.00
C PHE A 21 -8.54 -19.75 -11.85
N ASP A 22 -9.41 -18.79 -12.22
CA ASP A 22 -9.09 -17.38 -12.09
C ASP A 22 -9.15 -16.99 -10.61
N PHE A 23 -7.99 -16.69 -10.04
CA PHE A 23 -7.86 -16.19 -8.67
C PHE A 23 -8.73 -14.93 -8.45
N LYS A 24 -8.93 -14.12 -9.50
CA LYS A 24 -9.79 -12.93 -9.46
C LYS A 24 -11.25 -13.31 -9.14
N ASP A 25 -11.77 -14.36 -9.77
CA ASP A 25 -13.14 -14.85 -9.59
C ASP A 25 -13.33 -15.54 -8.23
N LEU A 26 -12.32 -16.27 -7.77
CA LEU A 26 -12.31 -16.86 -6.42
C LEU A 26 -12.43 -15.78 -5.35
N VAL A 27 -11.58 -14.75 -5.42
CA VAL A 27 -11.59 -13.67 -4.43
C VAL A 27 -12.92 -12.93 -4.46
N LYS A 28 -13.45 -12.60 -5.65
CA LYS A 28 -14.75 -11.93 -5.80
C LYS A 28 -15.89 -12.73 -5.18
N THR A 29 -15.87 -14.05 -5.34
CA THR A 29 -16.86 -14.95 -4.75
C THR A 29 -16.73 -15.03 -3.24
N LEU A 30 -15.51 -15.13 -2.70
CA LEU A 30 -15.30 -15.09 -1.25
C LEU A 30 -15.78 -13.75 -0.66
N GLU A 31 -15.41 -12.62 -1.27
CA GLU A 31 -15.87 -11.31 -0.83
C GLU A 31 -17.39 -11.19 -0.74
N GLY A 32 -18.13 -11.76 -1.70
CA GLY A 32 -19.60 -11.76 -1.71
C GLY A 32 -20.24 -12.59 -0.61
N ASN A 33 -19.51 -13.58 -0.07
CA ASN A 33 -20.01 -14.53 0.93
C ASN A 33 -19.55 -14.23 2.37
N LEU A 34 -18.62 -13.28 2.56
CA LEU A 34 -18.11 -12.92 3.89
C LEU A 34 -18.92 -11.78 4.55
N PRO A 35 -19.05 -11.77 5.89
CA PRO A 35 -19.56 -10.61 6.63
C PRO A 35 -18.61 -9.41 6.50
N ASP A 36 -19.13 -8.18 6.57
CA ASP A 36 -18.37 -6.95 6.29
C ASP A 36 -17.05 -6.84 7.09
N HIS A 37 -17.06 -7.17 8.38
CA HIS A 37 -15.87 -7.14 9.24
C HIS A 37 -14.77 -8.15 8.83
N LYS A 38 -15.11 -9.21 8.09
CA LYS A 38 -14.14 -10.19 7.56
C LYS A 38 -13.66 -9.84 6.16
N LYS A 39 -14.43 -9.05 5.40
CA LYS A 39 -14.02 -8.56 4.07
C LYS A 39 -12.77 -7.70 4.16
N ASP A 40 -12.68 -6.85 5.17
CA ASP A 40 -11.52 -5.98 5.37
C ASP A 40 -10.25 -6.78 5.72
N ALA A 41 -10.37 -7.79 6.59
CA ALA A 41 -9.27 -8.69 6.92
C ALA A 41 -8.82 -9.52 5.69
N LEU A 42 -9.77 -10.04 4.91
CA LEU A 42 -9.50 -10.74 3.66
C LEU A 42 -8.77 -9.81 2.67
N MET A 43 -9.25 -8.58 2.48
CA MET A 43 -8.60 -7.59 1.61
C MET A 43 -7.18 -7.24 2.04
N LEU A 44 -6.94 -7.13 3.35
CA LEU A 44 -5.61 -6.88 3.88
C LEU A 44 -4.66 -8.06 3.63
N SER A 45 -5.16 -9.29 3.72
CA SER A 45 -4.36 -10.52 3.55
C SER A 45 -4.01 -10.85 2.10
N LEU A 46 -4.85 -10.45 1.14
CA LEU A 46 -4.64 -10.80 -0.26
C LEU A 46 -3.50 -9.98 -0.88
N PRO A 47 -2.58 -10.59 -1.65
CA PRO A 47 -1.57 -9.84 -2.39
C PRO A 47 -2.25 -8.92 -3.40
N VAL A 48 -1.59 -7.84 -3.82
CA VAL A 48 -2.11 -7.02 -4.91
C VAL A 48 -1.93 -7.79 -6.22
N TYR A 49 -3.05 -8.24 -6.81
CA TYR A 49 -3.06 -9.02 -8.06
C TYR A 49 -3.84 -8.34 -9.19
N SER A 50 -4.48 -7.19 -8.92
CA SER A 50 -5.23 -6.42 -9.92
C SER A 50 -5.36 -4.95 -9.50
N ILE A 51 -5.61 -4.07 -10.48
CA ILE A 51 -5.93 -2.66 -10.24
C ILE A 51 -7.16 -2.48 -9.33
N GLN A 52 -8.16 -3.35 -9.45
CA GLN A 52 -9.36 -3.30 -8.61
C GLN A 52 -9.02 -3.58 -7.13
N SER A 53 -8.21 -4.62 -6.88
CA SER A 53 -7.73 -4.95 -5.53
C SER A 53 -6.85 -3.83 -4.96
N LEU A 54 -5.98 -3.23 -5.78
CA LEU A 54 -5.16 -2.09 -5.37
C LEU A 54 -6.02 -0.89 -4.98
N LYS A 55 -7.01 -0.53 -5.81
CA LYS A 55 -7.94 0.59 -5.55
C LYS A 55 -8.76 0.36 -4.27
N LYS A 56 -9.19 -0.87 -4.02
CA LYS A 56 -9.93 -1.23 -2.81
C LYS A 56 -9.07 -1.06 -1.56
N LYS A 57 -7.85 -1.60 -1.55
CA LYS A 57 -6.88 -1.39 -0.46
C LYS A 57 -6.57 0.09 -0.23
N TYR A 58 -6.38 0.85 -1.30
CA TYR A 58 -6.17 2.29 -1.22
C TYR A 58 -7.33 3.00 -0.50
N SER A 59 -8.59 2.67 -0.82
CA SER A 59 -9.75 3.24 -0.11
C SER A 59 -9.79 2.87 1.38
N THR A 60 -9.39 1.66 1.74
CA THR A 60 -9.29 1.22 3.14
C THR A 60 -8.22 2.03 3.87
N PHE A 61 -7.06 2.23 3.25
CA PHE A 61 -6.01 3.05 3.82
C PHE A 61 -6.40 4.52 3.92
N GLN A 62 -7.16 5.08 2.98
CA GLN A 62 -7.68 6.45 3.10
C GLN A 62 -8.56 6.63 4.35
N LYS A 63 -9.39 5.64 4.70
CA LYS A 63 -10.14 5.67 5.97
C LYS A 63 -9.21 5.63 7.18
N ALA A 64 -8.17 4.79 7.11
CA ALA A 64 -7.19 4.68 8.18
C ALA A 64 -6.35 5.96 8.36
N VAL A 65 -6.06 6.71 7.28
CA VAL A 65 -5.42 8.04 7.37
C VAL A 65 -6.22 8.96 8.30
N TRP A 66 -7.54 8.96 8.17
CA TRP A 66 -8.42 9.77 9.00
C TRP A 66 -8.33 9.38 10.48
N ALA A 67 -8.38 8.08 10.78
CA ALA A 67 -8.24 7.57 12.15
C ALA A 67 -6.88 7.95 12.77
N VAL A 68 -5.79 7.80 12.01
CA VAL A 68 -4.43 8.14 12.43
C VAL A 68 -4.31 9.66 12.70
N ALA A 69 -4.88 10.50 11.84
CA ALA A 69 -4.88 11.95 12.03
C ALA A 69 -5.67 12.38 13.28
N VAL A 70 -6.81 11.75 13.58
CA VAL A 70 -7.57 12.00 14.82
C VAL A 70 -6.75 11.66 16.07
N VAL A 71 -6.02 10.54 16.05
CA VAL A 71 -5.15 10.15 17.16
C VAL A 71 -4.02 11.18 17.34
N SER A 72 -3.38 11.62 16.26
CA SER A 72 -2.35 12.66 16.27
C SER A 72 -2.87 13.97 16.89
N ALA A 73 -4.05 14.42 16.47
CA ALA A 73 -4.71 15.59 17.04
C ALA A 73 -4.96 15.48 18.56
N GLY A 74 -5.33 14.28 19.03
CA GLY A 74 -5.47 14.00 20.45
C GLY A 74 -4.15 14.09 21.22
N ILE A 75 -3.06 13.55 20.66
CA ILE A 75 -1.72 13.58 21.28
C ILE A 75 -1.19 15.01 21.39
N ALA A 76 -1.48 15.87 20.41
CA ALA A 76 -1.08 17.27 20.41
C ALA A 76 -1.67 18.10 21.58
N THR A 77 -2.71 17.58 22.25
CA THR A 77 -3.30 18.21 23.45
C THR A 77 -2.53 17.92 24.74
N ALA A 78 -1.62 16.95 24.74
CA ALA A 78 -0.87 16.56 25.93
C ALA A 78 0.27 17.57 26.22
N PRO A 79 0.44 18.03 27.48
CA PRO A 79 1.47 19.00 27.85
C PRO A 79 2.85 18.34 28.07
N VAL A 80 3.32 17.55 27.08
CA VAL A 80 4.62 16.88 27.15
C VAL A 80 5.52 17.38 26.02
N PRO A 81 6.56 18.18 26.32
CA PRO A 81 7.48 18.69 25.30
C PRO A 81 8.13 17.56 24.50
N GLY A 82 8.09 17.66 23.16
CA GLY A 82 8.73 16.70 22.26
C GLY A 82 7.99 15.37 22.03
N LEU A 83 6.95 15.05 22.81
CA LEU A 83 6.20 13.80 22.67
C LEU A 83 5.38 13.75 21.37
N SER A 84 4.65 14.83 21.06
CA SER A 84 3.83 14.91 19.85
C SER A 84 4.63 14.69 18.57
N PRO A 85 5.69 15.45 18.26
CA PRO A 85 6.42 15.27 16.99
C PRO A 85 7.08 13.90 16.88
N ALA A 86 7.62 13.34 17.96
CA ALA A 86 8.19 11.99 17.95
C ALA A 86 7.12 10.93 17.68
N CYS A 87 5.94 11.05 18.31
CA CYS A 87 4.83 10.12 18.10
C CYS A 87 4.27 10.25 16.68
N ASP A 88 4.09 11.48 16.18
CA ASP A 88 3.59 11.76 14.83
C ASP A 88 4.53 11.14 13.77
N ILE A 89 5.85 11.32 13.92
CA ILE A 89 6.84 10.69 13.02
C ILE A 89 6.73 9.16 13.06
N ALA A 90 6.66 8.56 14.25
CA ALA A 90 6.57 7.13 14.41
C ALA A 90 5.28 6.56 13.81
N MET A 91 4.17 7.26 13.99
CA MET A 91 2.85 6.87 13.50
C MET A 91 2.79 6.95 11.96
N VAL A 92 3.28 8.04 11.37
CA VAL A 92 3.38 8.23 9.91
C VAL A 92 4.30 7.18 9.27
N THR A 93 5.49 6.99 9.84
CA THR A 93 6.48 6.00 9.38
C THR A 93 5.89 4.59 9.40
N SER A 94 5.23 4.22 10.51
CA SER A 94 4.59 2.91 10.67
C SER A 94 3.45 2.70 9.68
N PHE A 95 2.61 3.72 9.48
CA PHE A 95 1.50 3.67 8.53
C PHE A 95 1.97 3.48 7.09
N LEU A 96 2.92 4.30 6.64
CA LEU A 96 3.43 4.22 5.26
C LEU A 96 4.19 2.92 5.00
N THR A 97 4.92 2.41 6.00
CA THR A 97 5.56 1.09 5.93
C THR A 97 4.51 -0.02 5.73
N LYS A 98 3.39 0.02 6.46
CA LYS A 98 2.28 -0.95 6.28
C LYS A 98 1.68 -0.84 4.87
N CYS A 99 1.47 0.37 4.36
CA CYS A 99 0.97 0.59 3.00
C CYS A 99 1.93 0.00 1.95
N TYR A 100 3.23 0.27 2.09
CA TYR A 100 4.29 -0.25 1.22
C TYR A 100 4.27 -1.78 1.12
N PHE A 101 4.20 -2.48 2.27
CA PHE A 101 4.10 -3.95 2.26
C PHE A 101 2.76 -4.43 1.70
N SER A 102 1.65 -3.79 2.06
CA SER A 102 0.31 -4.19 1.63
C SER A 102 0.09 -3.99 0.13
N PHE A 103 0.76 -3.01 -0.48
CA PHE A 103 0.77 -2.76 -1.92
C PHE A 103 1.76 -3.63 -2.70
N GLY A 104 2.52 -4.49 -2.02
CA GLY A 104 3.45 -5.41 -2.68
C GLY A 104 4.73 -4.73 -3.17
N LEU A 105 5.06 -3.54 -2.69
CA LEU A 105 6.24 -2.78 -3.09
C LEU A 105 7.54 -3.27 -2.42
N ASN A 106 7.51 -4.43 -1.75
CA ASN A 106 8.71 -4.95 -1.08
C ASN A 106 9.79 -5.37 -2.08
N ASP A 107 11.05 -5.06 -1.77
CA ASP A 107 12.18 -5.28 -2.68
C ASP A 107 12.30 -6.72 -3.19
N ASN A 108 11.95 -7.72 -2.37
CA ASN A 108 11.98 -9.11 -2.78
C ASN A 108 10.87 -9.47 -3.77
N ALA A 109 9.66 -8.96 -3.57
CA ALA A 109 8.55 -9.12 -4.49
C ALA A 109 8.82 -8.39 -5.82
N LEU A 110 9.33 -7.15 -5.75
CA LEU A 110 9.66 -6.36 -6.94
C LEU A 110 10.78 -7.00 -7.76
N ARG A 111 11.84 -7.50 -7.11
CA ARG A 111 12.92 -8.23 -7.80
C ARG A 111 12.40 -9.48 -8.50
N LYS A 112 11.65 -10.33 -7.78
CA LYS A 112 11.06 -11.55 -8.38
C LYS A 112 10.09 -11.23 -9.52
N LEU A 113 9.34 -10.14 -9.41
CA LEU A 113 8.44 -9.69 -10.46
C LEU A 113 9.23 -9.21 -11.68
N SER A 114 10.24 -8.36 -11.48
CA SER A 114 11.13 -7.85 -12.52
C SER A 114 11.82 -8.99 -13.29
N GLU A 115 12.34 -10.00 -12.58
CA GLU A 115 12.93 -11.21 -13.17
C GLU A 115 11.90 -12.05 -13.95
N ARG A 116 10.66 -12.15 -13.47
CA ARG A 116 9.61 -12.97 -14.09
C ARG A 116 9.08 -12.36 -15.38
N VAL A 117 8.94 -11.04 -15.44
CA VAL A 117 8.37 -10.34 -16.62
C VAL A 117 9.45 -9.77 -17.55
N ASP A 118 10.73 -9.93 -17.22
CA ASP A 118 11.89 -9.39 -17.94
C ASP A 118 11.77 -7.86 -18.22
N LYS A 119 11.37 -7.10 -17.20
CA LYS A 119 11.17 -5.64 -17.29
C LYS A 119 11.87 -4.91 -16.15
N PRO A 120 12.31 -3.66 -16.34
CA PRO A 120 13.04 -2.86 -15.34
C PRO A 120 12.10 -2.27 -14.25
N ILE A 121 11.19 -3.09 -13.70
CA ILE A 121 10.24 -2.68 -12.67
C ILE A 121 10.96 -2.14 -11.42
N LEU A 122 12.07 -2.79 -11.03
CA LEU A 122 12.83 -2.37 -9.86
C LEU A 122 13.41 -0.96 -10.03
N GLU A 123 13.91 -0.64 -11.22
CA GLU A 123 14.46 0.69 -11.51
C GLU A 123 13.36 1.75 -11.54
N ALA A 124 12.23 1.45 -12.18
CA ALA A 124 11.08 2.36 -12.21
C ALA A 124 10.55 2.68 -10.80
N VAL A 125 10.56 1.70 -9.89
CA VAL A 125 10.11 1.92 -8.50
C VAL A 125 11.11 2.76 -7.68
N LYS A 126 12.41 2.66 -7.95
CA LYS A 126 13.46 3.44 -7.25
C LYS A 126 13.35 4.95 -7.48
N GLU A 127 12.70 5.38 -8.56
CA GLU A 127 12.42 6.81 -8.81
C GLU A 127 11.56 7.44 -7.71
N SER A 128 10.74 6.65 -7.01
CA SER A 128 10.03 7.14 -5.83
C SER A 128 10.97 7.26 -4.63
N LYS A 129 11.27 8.51 -4.27
CA LYS A 129 12.02 8.84 -3.04
C LYS A 129 11.36 8.29 -1.77
N LEU A 130 10.02 8.14 -1.75
CA LEU A 130 9.35 7.51 -0.61
C LEU A 130 9.59 6.01 -0.57
N VAL A 131 9.47 5.30 -1.68
CA VAL A 131 9.75 3.86 -1.72
C VAL A 131 11.19 3.58 -1.33
N GLN A 132 12.14 4.34 -1.88
CA GLN A 132 13.55 4.24 -1.50
C GLN A 132 13.77 4.47 0.01
N ALA A 133 13.10 5.48 0.58
CA ALA A 133 13.22 5.78 2.01
C ALA A 133 12.61 4.67 2.89
N ILE A 134 11.49 4.06 2.48
CA ILE A 134 10.88 2.94 3.21
C ILE A 134 11.74 1.68 3.13
N ALA A 135 12.31 1.39 1.96
CA ALA A 135 13.24 0.28 1.77
C ALA A 135 14.52 0.48 2.61
N SER A 136 15.08 1.70 2.57
CA SER A 136 16.21 2.12 3.39
C SER A 136 15.73 2.64 4.75
N LYS A 137 15.10 1.77 5.57
CA LYS A 137 14.44 2.06 6.87
C LYS A 137 15.02 3.19 7.73
N SER A 138 16.33 3.45 7.66
CA SER A 138 17.02 4.57 8.33
C SER A 138 16.66 5.97 7.81
N LEU A 139 16.25 6.11 6.54
CA LEU A 139 15.93 7.39 5.91
C LEU A 139 14.47 7.81 6.13
N LEU A 140 13.58 6.86 6.39
CA LEU A 140 12.15 7.11 6.51
C LEU A 140 11.80 8.09 7.65
N PRO A 141 12.31 7.94 8.89
CA PRO A 141 11.96 8.84 9.98
C PRO A 141 12.38 10.29 9.71
N ALA A 142 13.59 10.49 9.20
CA ALA A 142 14.10 11.82 8.86
C ALA A 142 13.30 12.48 7.73
N LYS A 143 12.94 11.71 6.69
CA LYS A 143 12.10 12.20 5.58
C LYS A 143 10.69 12.57 6.05
N MET A 144 10.10 11.78 6.95
CA MET A 144 8.78 12.08 7.52
C MET A 144 8.82 13.27 8.47
N ALA A 145 9.88 13.40 9.28
CA ALA A 145 10.11 14.58 10.10
C ALA A 145 10.21 15.85 9.25
N ALA A 146 10.95 15.81 8.14
CA ALA A 146 11.05 16.93 7.21
C ALA A 146 9.70 17.29 6.56
N ARG A 147 8.90 16.29 6.14
CA ARG A 147 7.56 16.51 5.57
C ARG A 147 6.60 17.13 6.58
N LEU A 148 6.56 16.59 7.80
CA LEU A 148 5.74 17.12 8.90
C LEU A 148 6.16 18.54 9.28
N GLY A 149 7.47 18.80 9.38
CA GLY A 149 8.00 20.14 9.67
C GLY A 149 7.64 21.15 8.59
N ALA A 150 7.80 20.80 7.31
CA ALA A 150 7.45 21.67 6.20
C ALA A 150 5.95 22.00 6.16
N ALA A 151 5.09 21.00 6.31
CA ALA A 151 3.64 21.19 6.35
C ALA A 151 3.19 22.01 7.56
N GLY A 152 3.76 21.74 8.75
CA GLY A 152 3.45 22.47 9.97
C GLY A 152 3.88 23.95 9.95
N VAL A 153 5.00 24.29 9.30
CA VAL A 153 5.43 25.70 9.13
C VAL A 153 4.46 26.49 8.25
N ILE A 154 3.97 25.89 7.16
CA ILE A 154 2.97 26.51 6.29
C ILE A 154 1.70 26.82 7.09
N GLU A 155 1.26 25.88 7.92
CA GLU A 155 0.02 26.01 8.69
C GLU A 155 0.15 26.98 9.89
N ALA A 156 1.32 27.02 10.54
CA ALA A 156 1.63 27.98 11.60
C ALA A 156 1.62 29.44 11.10
N LEU A 157 1.99 29.68 9.84
CA LEU A 157 1.89 31.01 9.21
C LEU A 157 0.43 31.46 9.03
N PHE A 158 -0.51 30.53 8.80
CA PHE A 158 -1.95 30.83 8.78
C PHE A 158 -2.54 31.00 10.19
N SER A 159 -1.87 30.46 11.22
CA SER A 159 -2.34 30.42 12.61
C SER A 159 -1.84 31.58 13.48
N LEU A 160 -1.13 32.56 12.90
CA LEU A 160 -0.50 33.71 13.59
C LEU A 160 -1.51 34.75 14.13
N VAL A 161 -2.76 34.35 14.35
CA VAL A 161 -3.79 35.11 15.09
C VAL A 161 -3.67 34.73 16.58
N PRO A 162 -3.29 35.65 17.49
CA PRO A 162 -2.81 35.34 18.84
C PRO A 162 -3.82 34.75 19.86
N LEU A 163 -4.99 34.26 19.44
CA LEU A 163 -6.16 34.14 20.34
C LEU A 163 -6.66 32.71 20.62
N ALA A 164 -6.10 31.66 20.01
CA ALA A 164 -6.76 30.35 20.03
C ALA A 164 -5.83 29.23 20.52
N GLY A 165 -6.12 28.71 21.73
CA GLY A 165 -5.34 27.73 22.48
C GLY A 165 -5.26 26.31 21.89
N SER A 166 -5.33 25.28 22.74
CA SER A 166 -5.10 23.86 22.41
C SER A 166 -5.94 23.31 21.24
N LEU A 167 -7.10 23.90 20.95
CA LEU A 167 -7.94 23.52 19.81
C LEU A 167 -7.29 23.84 18.46
N THR A 168 -6.58 24.96 18.35
CA THR A 168 -5.82 25.32 17.13
C THR A 168 -4.68 24.34 16.92
N ALA A 169 -3.95 23.99 17.99
CA ALA A 169 -2.87 23.01 17.93
C ALA A 169 -3.36 21.62 17.50
N ALA A 170 -4.51 21.17 18.01
CA ALA A 170 -5.13 19.91 17.59
C ALA A 170 -5.59 19.95 16.13
N GLY A 171 -6.18 21.06 15.68
CA GLY A 171 -6.60 21.25 14.29
C GLY A 171 -5.43 21.22 13.31
N VAL A 172 -4.36 21.95 13.62
CA VAL A 172 -3.13 21.99 12.81
C VAL A 172 -2.47 20.61 12.77
N SER A 173 -2.34 19.94 13.92
CA SER A 173 -1.81 18.58 13.98
C SER A 173 -2.63 17.60 13.12
N PHE A 174 -3.97 17.68 13.19
CA PHE A 174 -4.84 16.87 12.35
C PHE A 174 -4.59 17.09 10.85
N VAL A 175 -4.59 18.34 10.40
CA VAL A 175 -4.47 18.71 8.98
C VAL A 175 -3.08 18.37 8.45
N THR A 176 -2.02 18.77 9.16
CA THR A 176 -0.63 18.46 8.82
C THR A 176 -0.41 16.95 8.73
N THR A 177 -0.78 16.18 9.76
CA THR A 177 -0.59 14.73 9.76
C THR A 177 -1.41 14.05 8.66
N ARG A 178 -2.65 14.49 8.44
CA ARG A 178 -3.51 13.97 7.37
C ARG A 178 -2.90 14.22 5.99
N SER A 179 -2.38 15.43 5.74
CA SER A 179 -1.78 15.78 4.44
C SER A 179 -0.58 14.90 4.14
N VAL A 180 0.36 14.79 5.08
CA VAL A 180 1.57 13.98 4.91
C VAL A 180 1.26 12.50 4.70
N LEU A 181 0.28 11.96 5.44
CA LEU A 181 -0.19 10.58 5.28
C LEU A 181 -0.85 10.35 3.92
N GLN A 182 -1.72 11.27 3.49
CA GLN A 182 -2.46 11.15 2.24
C GLN A 182 -1.52 11.28 1.03
N GLU A 183 -0.60 12.24 1.04
CA GLU A 183 0.44 12.36 0.00
C GLU A 183 1.33 11.11 -0.08
N GLY A 184 1.75 10.56 1.07
CA GLY A 184 2.54 9.34 1.10
C GLY A 184 1.76 8.12 0.58
N LEU A 185 0.49 8.00 0.95
CA LEU A 185 -0.39 6.94 0.46
C LEU A 185 -0.61 7.03 -1.06
N ASP A 186 -0.83 8.24 -1.58
CA ASP A 186 -1.02 8.50 -3.01
C ASP A 186 0.25 8.17 -3.80
N GLU A 187 1.42 8.55 -3.30
CA GLU A 187 2.71 8.22 -3.91
C GLU A 187 2.88 6.69 -4.01
N LEU A 188 2.64 5.96 -2.92
CA LEU A 188 2.74 4.49 -2.91
C LEU A 188 1.70 3.83 -3.83
N TYR A 189 0.47 4.36 -3.88
CA TYR A 189 -0.58 3.85 -4.78
C TYR A 189 -0.19 4.04 -6.25
N ARG A 190 0.33 5.21 -6.62
CA ARG A 190 0.78 5.49 -8.01
C ARG A 190 1.89 4.54 -8.43
N VAL A 191 2.88 4.33 -7.56
CA VAL A 191 3.98 3.40 -7.84
C VAL A 191 3.45 1.97 -7.99
N ALA A 192 2.58 1.51 -7.08
CA ALA A 192 1.99 0.18 -7.17
C ALA A 192 1.14 -0.01 -8.43
N LYS A 193 0.39 1.02 -8.84
CA LYS A 193 -0.39 1.01 -10.08
C LYS A 193 0.51 0.87 -11.31
N MET A 194 1.58 1.66 -11.36
CA MET A 194 2.59 1.58 -12.41
C MET A 194 3.22 0.18 -12.48
N VAL A 195 3.55 -0.43 -11.34
CA VAL A 195 4.11 -1.80 -11.29
C VAL A 195 3.15 -2.83 -11.92
N ILE A 196 1.86 -2.75 -11.59
CA ILE A 196 0.84 -3.66 -12.15
C ILE A 196 0.70 -3.44 -13.67
N GLU A 197 0.62 -2.19 -14.11
CA GLU A 197 0.52 -1.86 -15.54
C GLU A 197 1.75 -2.36 -16.30
N MET A 198 2.96 -2.17 -15.78
CA MET A 198 4.18 -2.71 -16.39
C MET A 198 4.18 -4.24 -16.45
N ALA A 199 3.59 -4.92 -15.47
CA ALA A 199 3.51 -6.38 -15.43
C ALA A 199 2.40 -6.96 -16.33
N GLU A 200 1.30 -6.23 -16.58
CA GLU A 200 0.15 -6.67 -17.40
C GLU A 200 0.28 -6.29 -18.89
N LEU A 201 1.20 -5.40 -19.28
CA LEU A 201 1.49 -5.11 -20.69
C LEU A 201 2.22 -6.30 -21.36
N GLU A 202 1.48 -7.35 -21.69
CA GLU A 202 1.90 -8.45 -22.58
C GLU A 202 1.89 -8.02 -24.06
#